data_AF-A0A356J777-F1
#
_entry.id   AF-A0A356J777-F1
#
_cell.length_a   1.000
_cell.length_b   1.000
_cell.length_c   1.000
_cell.angle_alpha   90.00
_cell.angle_beta   90.00
_cell.angle_gamma   90.00
#
_symmetry.space_group_name_H-M   'P 1'
#
loop_
_entity.id
_entity.type
_entity.pdbx_description
1 polymer ?
#
loop_
_entity_poly.entity_id
_entity_poly.type
_entity_poly.pdbx_seq_one_letter_code
_entity_poly.pdbx_strand_id
1 'polypeptide(L)'
;MHMKNRFLYPLSLLVLLTFPLMSVRATSSTNFEIEPTTDGTSATHTSTSASFSVDGAIGSISGRGTSASFIIESGASSGGVCGDGFVDPDEDCDSGDMNGGTCDSEGFDSGTLTCDVDCTYDTSDCEEDEDGGGGGGSGGGGVASSTLTTPTLSSSLNADKSDEGKLISFDNTVLLYGSRSSGSTVLVNGSSEGVTYPTSTSWQAIVILVDGDNSIRIVAKSSSGRESTPTTVVVSARDVGDVNGDSEIDDYDLSLLVHGWNSGDPESDFNEDGMVNDYDFSMLVSRWLV
;
A
#
# COMPACT_ATOMS: atom_id res chain seq x y z
N MET A 1 -39.64 66.53 -48.54
CA MET A 1 -39.46 67.73 -47.71
C MET A 1 -38.88 67.26 -46.36
N HIS A 2 -37.62 67.58 -46.03
CA HIS A 2 -37.22 68.66 -45.09
C HIS A 2 -37.99 68.59 -43.75
N MET A 3 -37.40 68.62 -42.55
CA MET A 3 -36.05 68.90 -42.06
C MET A 3 -36.00 68.56 -40.56
N LYS A 4 -34.84 68.09 -40.10
CA LYS A 4 -34.15 68.22 -38.79
C LYS A 4 -34.90 68.81 -37.57
N ASN A 5 -34.71 68.20 -36.40
CA ASN A 5 -34.26 68.98 -35.23
C ASN A 5 -33.37 68.19 -34.26
N ARG A 6 -32.26 68.82 -33.86
CA ARG A 6 -31.20 68.32 -32.97
C ARG A 6 -31.40 68.88 -31.55
N PHE A 7 -31.13 68.10 -30.50
CA PHE A 7 -30.67 68.54 -29.17
C PHE A 7 -29.97 67.32 -28.51
N LEU A 8 -28.64 67.23 -28.52
CA LEU A 8 -27.66 67.69 -27.51
C LEU A 8 -27.81 67.04 -26.12
N TYR A 9 -26.73 66.33 -25.72
CA TYR A 9 -26.47 65.49 -24.55
C TYR A 9 -26.63 66.19 -23.18
N PRO A 10 -26.57 65.43 -22.07
CA PRO A 10 -25.35 65.55 -21.28
C PRO A 10 -24.62 64.23 -20.99
N LEU A 11 -23.31 64.41 -20.94
CA LEU A 11 -22.21 63.49 -20.68
C LEU A 11 -22.31 62.98 -19.23
N SER A 12 -22.59 61.69 -19.02
CA SER A 12 -22.51 61.09 -17.68
C SER A 12 -21.07 60.65 -17.43
N LEU A 13 -20.50 61.23 -16.38
CA LEU A 13 -19.14 61.05 -15.89
C LEU A 13 -18.98 59.64 -15.28
N LEU A 14 -18.36 58.71 -16.02
CA LEU A 14 -18.02 57.38 -15.51
C LEU A 14 -16.74 57.47 -14.67
N VAL A 15 -16.87 57.42 -13.34
CA VAL A 15 -15.74 57.33 -12.41
C VAL A 15 -15.14 55.94 -12.50
N LEU A 16 -13.96 55.84 -13.12
CA LEU A 16 -13.11 54.65 -13.14
C LEU A 16 -12.48 54.44 -11.75
N LEU A 17 -13.10 53.57 -10.95
CA LEU A 17 -12.49 52.99 -9.75
C LEU A 17 -11.47 51.93 -10.20
N THR A 18 -10.20 52.31 -10.28
CA THR A 18 -9.09 51.37 -10.46
C THR A 18 -8.83 50.64 -9.16
N PHE A 19 -9.43 49.46 -8.99
CA PHE A 19 -8.99 48.51 -7.97
C PHE A 19 -7.67 47.87 -8.43
N PRO A 20 -6.61 47.85 -7.60
CA PRO A 20 -5.39 47.13 -7.93
C PRO A 20 -5.71 45.62 -8.01
N LEU A 21 -5.52 45.04 -9.19
CA LEU A 21 -5.47 43.60 -9.40
C LEU A 21 -4.25 43.05 -8.66
N MET A 22 -4.41 42.73 -7.37
CA MET A 22 -3.52 41.77 -6.74
C MET A 22 -3.80 40.42 -7.41
N SER A 23 -2.79 39.91 -8.10
CA SER A 23 -2.74 38.54 -8.59
C SER A 23 -2.85 37.61 -7.39
N VAL A 24 -4.05 37.07 -7.16
CA VAL A 24 -4.25 35.97 -6.22
C VAL A 24 -3.60 34.75 -6.88
N ARG A 25 -2.36 34.46 -6.48
CA ARG A 25 -1.84 33.10 -6.66
C ARG A 25 -2.63 32.22 -5.71
N ALA A 26 -3.52 31.40 -6.25
CA ALA A 26 -3.98 30.22 -5.55
C ALA A 26 -2.77 29.30 -5.40
N THR A 27 -2.09 29.38 -4.25
CA THR A 27 -1.34 28.24 -3.75
C THR A 27 -2.41 27.24 -3.30
N SER A 28 -2.65 26.22 -4.12
CA SER A 28 -3.42 25.07 -3.67
C SER A 28 -2.52 24.26 -2.75
N SER A 29 -2.46 24.62 -1.46
CA SER A 29 -2.08 23.66 -0.43
C SER A 29 -3.38 23.01 0.02
N THR A 30 -3.59 21.76 -0.38
CA THR A 30 -4.62 20.93 0.22
C THR A 30 -4.14 20.59 1.63
N ASN A 31 -4.53 21.41 2.61
CA ASN A 31 -4.52 20.98 3.99
C ASN A 31 -5.72 20.06 4.16
N PHE A 32 -5.46 18.78 4.38
CA PHE A 32 -6.48 17.83 4.78
C PHE A 32 -6.68 17.97 6.30
N GLU A 33 -7.85 18.43 6.71
CA GLU A 33 -8.28 18.42 8.11
C GLU A 33 -9.08 17.13 8.30
N ILE A 34 -8.52 16.19 9.08
CA ILE A 34 -9.24 14.99 9.50
C ILE A 34 -10.25 15.45 10.55
N GLU A 35 -11.46 15.79 10.09
CA GLU A 35 -12.59 16.03 10.98
C GLU A 35 -12.94 14.71 11.69
N PRO A 36 -12.81 14.61 13.01
CA PRO A 36 -13.22 13.40 13.74
C PRO A 36 -14.74 13.27 13.61
N THR A 37 -15.19 12.20 12.94
CA THR A 37 -16.61 11.86 12.88
C THR A 37 -17.13 11.65 14.32
N THR A 38 -18.33 12.14 14.60
CA THR A 38 -18.98 11.99 15.91
C THR A 38 -19.44 10.56 16.23
N ASP A 39 -19.05 9.59 15.43
CA ASP A 39 -19.34 8.17 15.63
C ASP A 39 -18.16 7.48 16.32
N GLY A 40 -18.05 7.69 17.63
CA GLY A 40 -17.54 6.71 18.61
C GLY A 40 -16.14 6.07 18.45
N THR A 41 -15.36 6.36 17.42
CA THR A 41 -14.06 5.70 17.15
C THR A 41 -13.05 6.67 16.54
N SER A 42 -12.74 7.76 17.26
CA SER A 42 -11.57 8.59 16.95
C SER A 42 -10.41 8.22 17.86
N ALA A 43 -9.40 7.55 17.31
CA ALA A 43 -8.11 7.35 17.97
C ALA A 43 -7.30 8.65 17.88
N THR A 44 -7.06 9.30 19.02
CA THR A 44 -6.09 10.40 19.12
C THR A 44 -4.67 9.85 19.01
N HIS A 45 -3.99 10.11 17.89
CA HIS A 45 -2.55 9.89 17.77
C HIS A 45 -1.78 11.19 18.07
N THR A 46 -0.93 11.17 19.10
CA THR A 46 0.00 12.27 19.39
C THR A 46 1.36 11.90 18.80
N SER A 47 1.76 12.55 17.71
CA SER A 47 3.09 12.36 17.11
C SER A 47 4.12 13.31 17.74
N THR A 48 5.26 12.78 18.18
CA THR A 48 6.35 13.53 18.83
C THR A 48 7.56 13.81 17.91
N SER A 49 7.47 13.54 16.61
CA SER A 49 8.54 13.77 15.64
C SER A 49 8.18 14.87 14.62
N ALA A 50 9.16 15.74 14.33
CA ALA A 50 8.96 17.01 13.60
C ALA A 50 8.69 16.88 12.09
N SER A 51 8.54 15.67 11.56
CA SER A 51 8.13 15.42 10.17
C SER A 51 7.78 13.94 9.99
N PHE A 52 6.56 13.64 9.60
CA PHE A 52 6.18 12.34 9.05
C PHE A 52 5.63 12.56 7.63
N SER A 53 5.97 11.66 6.70
CA SER A 53 5.53 11.70 5.31
C SER A 53 4.66 10.49 5.05
N VAL A 54 3.39 10.72 4.72
CA VAL A 54 2.49 9.66 4.24
C VAL A 54 2.62 9.60 2.73
N ASP A 55 3.12 8.47 2.22
CA ASP A 55 3.16 8.19 0.78
C ASP A 55 2.17 7.05 0.52
N GLY A 56 0.94 7.41 0.13
CA GLY A 56 -0.14 6.48 -0.15
C GLY A 56 -1.08 7.02 -1.22
N ALA A 57 -1.67 6.11 -2.00
CA ALA A 57 -2.74 6.46 -2.91
C ALA A 57 -4.07 6.36 -2.17
N ILE A 58 -4.72 7.50 -1.93
CA ILE A 58 -6.13 7.54 -1.53
C ILE A 58 -6.97 7.28 -2.77
N GLY A 59 -7.65 6.13 -2.78
CA GLY A 59 -8.69 5.84 -3.75
C GLY A 59 -9.79 6.91 -3.70
N SER A 60 -10.30 7.35 -4.85
CA SER A 60 -11.24 8.48 -4.89
C SER A 60 -12.66 8.07 -4.45
N ILE A 61 -12.90 6.78 -4.25
CA ILE A 61 -14.23 6.22 -3.98
C ILE A 61 -14.48 5.91 -2.50
N SER A 62 -13.44 5.72 -1.66
CA SER A 62 -13.67 5.15 -0.31
C SER A 62 -12.80 5.66 0.83
N GLY A 63 -11.90 6.62 0.62
CA GLY A 63 -11.02 7.08 1.71
C GLY A 63 -10.07 6.00 2.25
N ARG A 64 -10.00 4.83 1.61
CA ARG A 64 -8.94 3.85 1.81
C ARG A 64 -7.66 4.43 1.19
N GLY A 65 -6.79 4.92 2.07
CA GLY A 65 -5.41 5.22 1.72
C GLY A 65 -4.67 3.91 1.59
N THR A 66 -4.38 3.47 0.36
CA THR A 66 -3.34 2.46 0.15
C THR A 66 -2.01 3.17 0.41
N SER A 67 -1.61 3.27 1.66
CA SER A 67 -0.23 3.61 2.02
C SER A 67 0.55 2.33 2.14
N ALA A 68 1.63 2.23 1.36
CA ALA A 68 2.70 1.34 1.73
C ALA A 68 3.26 1.88 3.06
N SER A 69 3.05 1.07 4.11
CA SER A 69 3.30 1.38 5.51
C SER A 69 2.21 2.20 6.22
N PHE A 70 1.04 1.58 6.43
CA PHE A 70 0.36 1.67 7.72
C PHE A 70 -0.53 0.44 7.93
N ILE A 71 -0.29 -0.33 9.01
CA ILE A 71 -1.24 -1.32 9.52
C ILE A 71 -2.20 -0.55 10.43
N ILE A 72 -3.47 -0.41 10.05
CA ILE A 72 -4.52 -0.06 11.00
C ILE A 72 -4.88 -1.37 11.71
N GLU A 73 -4.18 -1.70 12.80
CA GLU A 73 -4.66 -2.76 13.69
C GLU A 73 -5.86 -2.23 14.48
N SER A 74 -7.05 -2.29 13.90
CA SER A 74 -8.27 -2.41 14.68
C SER A 74 -8.35 -3.84 15.19
N GLY A 75 -7.58 -4.12 16.25
CA GLY A 75 -7.52 -5.42 16.88
C GLY A 75 -6.68 -5.35 18.14
N ALA A 76 -7.27 -4.84 19.23
CA ALA A 76 -6.71 -5.07 20.55
C ALA A 76 -6.76 -6.59 20.85
N SER A 77 -5.74 -7.33 20.42
CA SER A 77 -5.23 -8.43 21.22
C SER A 77 -4.14 -7.84 22.09
N SER A 78 -4.30 -7.98 23.40
CA SER A 78 -3.21 -7.87 24.36
C SER A 78 -2.21 -9.02 24.16
N GLY A 79 -1.59 -9.09 22.99
CA GLY A 79 -0.42 -9.87 22.67
C GLY A 79 0.63 -8.89 22.20
N GLY A 80 1.86 -9.04 22.68
CA GLY A 80 2.93 -8.07 22.46
C GLY A 80 3.20 -7.79 21.00
N VAL A 81 3.70 -6.58 20.75
CA VAL A 81 4.10 -6.16 19.40
C VAL A 81 5.59 -6.38 19.29
N CYS A 82 5.96 -7.36 18.45
CA CYS A 82 7.35 -7.63 18.19
C CYS A 82 8.08 -6.42 17.59
N GLY A 83 9.21 -6.07 18.21
CA GLY A 83 10.07 -4.95 17.83
C GLY A 83 9.73 -3.64 18.53
N ASP A 84 8.97 -3.66 19.63
CA ASP A 84 8.63 -2.49 20.43
C ASP A 84 9.68 -2.15 21.51
N GLY A 85 10.67 -3.03 21.67
CA GLY A 85 11.78 -2.92 22.60
C GLY A 85 11.49 -3.46 24.00
N PHE A 86 10.37 -4.13 24.22
CA PHE A 86 10.01 -4.83 25.45
C PHE A 86 9.61 -6.27 25.14
N VAL A 87 10.23 -7.23 25.83
CA VAL A 87 9.82 -8.64 25.67
C VAL A 87 8.48 -8.87 26.38
N ASP A 88 7.45 -9.15 25.60
CA ASP A 88 6.09 -9.39 26.08
C ASP A 88 5.83 -10.88 26.43
N PRO A 89 4.69 -11.22 27.10
CA PRO A 89 4.45 -12.56 27.66
C PRO A 89 4.39 -13.75 26.69
N ASP A 90 4.55 -13.53 25.38
CA ASP A 90 4.54 -14.56 24.32
C ASP A 90 5.73 -14.42 23.36
N GLU A 91 6.73 -13.60 23.70
CA GLU A 91 7.93 -13.35 22.89
C GLU A 91 9.16 -14.01 23.52
N ASP A 92 10.01 -14.60 22.69
CA ASP A 92 11.28 -15.16 23.14
C ASP A 92 12.31 -14.04 23.35
N CYS A 93 12.26 -13.01 22.51
CA CYS A 93 13.13 -11.83 22.54
C CYS A 93 12.44 -10.65 21.85
N ASP A 94 12.93 -9.43 22.06
CA ASP A 94 12.54 -8.26 21.27
C ASP A 94 13.79 -7.45 20.90
N SER A 95 14.07 -7.36 19.60
CA SER A 95 15.13 -6.55 19.03
C SER A 95 16.52 -6.87 19.61
N GLY A 96 16.92 -6.17 20.67
CA GLY A 96 18.19 -6.34 21.37
C GLY A 96 18.04 -6.87 22.80
N ASP A 97 16.82 -7.00 23.31
CA ASP A 97 16.52 -7.65 24.58
C ASP A 97 16.24 -9.13 24.33
N MET A 98 17.22 -9.97 24.65
CA MET A 98 17.13 -11.42 24.44
C MET A 98 16.36 -12.12 25.57
N ASN A 99 15.68 -11.40 26.47
CA ASN A 99 15.02 -11.98 27.66
C ASN A 99 15.95 -12.85 28.54
N GLY A 100 17.27 -12.60 28.44
CA GLY A 100 18.31 -13.41 29.08
C GLY A 100 18.73 -14.68 28.33
N GLY A 101 18.20 -14.94 27.13
CA GLY A 101 18.63 -15.99 26.22
C GLY A 101 20.04 -15.79 25.69
N THR A 102 20.76 -16.90 25.52
CA THR A 102 22.10 -16.97 24.93
C THR A 102 22.20 -18.20 24.03
N CYS A 103 23.18 -18.27 23.13
CA CYS A 103 23.42 -19.51 22.37
C CYS A 103 23.53 -20.73 23.31
N ASP A 104 24.14 -20.56 24.48
CA ASP A 104 24.21 -21.58 25.54
C ASP A 104 22.84 -22.01 26.10
N SER A 105 21.84 -21.12 26.16
CA SER A 105 20.49 -21.48 26.63
C SER A 105 19.70 -22.26 25.60
N GLU A 106 19.97 -22.00 24.32
CA GLU A 106 19.34 -22.67 23.17
C GLU A 106 20.03 -23.98 22.76
N GLY A 107 21.09 -24.37 23.49
CA GLY A 107 21.75 -25.68 23.36
C GLY A 107 23.04 -25.69 22.54
N PHE A 108 23.61 -24.51 22.25
CA PHE A 108 24.89 -24.34 21.55
C PHE A 108 26.03 -24.07 22.55
N ASP A 109 27.29 -24.12 22.12
CA ASP A 109 28.44 -23.92 23.03
C ASP A 109 28.99 -22.49 22.99
N SER A 110 28.79 -21.77 21.87
CA SER A 110 29.18 -20.37 21.72
C SER A 110 28.40 -19.66 20.60
N GLY A 111 28.70 -18.38 20.36
CA GLY A 111 28.13 -17.60 19.26
C GLY A 111 27.34 -16.35 19.72
N THR A 112 26.59 -15.76 18.80
CA THR A 112 25.75 -14.57 19.08
C THR A 112 24.29 -14.89 18.80
N LEU A 113 23.45 -14.90 19.83
CA LEU A 113 22.00 -15.06 19.68
C LEU A 113 21.40 -13.73 19.21
N THR A 114 20.57 -13.79 18.17
CA THR A 114 19.84 -12.62 17.66
C THR A 114 18.34 -12.86 17.70
N CYS A 115 17.57 -11.78 17.56
CA CYS A 115 16.12 -11.84 17.56
C CYS A 115 15.58 -11.62 16.15
N ASP A 116 14.76 -12.54 15.67
CA ASP A 116 14.12 -12.44 14.35
C ASP A 116 12.96 -11.43 14.38
N VAL A 117 12.48 -11.03 13.20
CA VAL A 117 11.36 -10.09 13.03
C VAL A 117 10.02 -10.63 13.52
N ASP A 118 9.97 -11.93 13.80
CA ASP A 118 8.82 -12.63 14.39
C ASP A 118 8.99 -12.88 15.90
N CYS A 119 9.98 -12.24 16.56
CA CYS A 119 10.28 -12.32 18.01
C CYS A 119 10.59 -13.72 18.54
N THR A 120 11.14 -14.56 17.65
CA THR A 120 11.75 -15.84 17.96
C THR A 120 13.28 -15.72 17.94
N TYR A 121 13.97 -16.55 18.71
CA TYR A 121 15.42 -16.62 18.66
C TYR A 121 15.92 -17.10 17.29
N ASP A 122 16.86 -16.35 16.72
CA ASP A 122 17.66 -16.77 15.57
C ASP A 122 19.02 -17.28 16.06
N THR A 123 19.19 -18.60 15.96
CA THR A 123 20.40 -19.34 16.35
C THR A 123 21.37 -19.57 15.19
N SER A 124 21.15 -18.95 14.03
CA SER A 124 22.01 -19.14 12.84
C SER A 124 23.46 -18.70 13.05
N ASP A 125 23.70 -17.77 13.98
CA ASP A 125 25.02 -17.29 14.41
C ASP A 125 25.53 -17.98 15.71
N CYS A 126 24.86 -19.04 16.15
CA CYS A 126 25.32 -19.92 17.23
C CYS A 126 26.18 -21.06 16.69
N GLU A 127 27.25 -21.42 17.43
CA GLU A 127 28.21 -22.46 17.05
C GLU A 127 28.15 -23.63 18.06
N GLU A 128 28.03 -24.86 17.56
CA GLU A 128 28.23 -26.09 18.34
C GLU A 128 29.72 -26.46 18.30
N ASP A 129 30.37 -26.66 19.45
CA ASP A 129 31.77 -27.10 19.52
C ASP A 129 31.84 -28.59 19.15
N GLU A 130 31.80 -28.89 17.85
CA GLU A 130 32.06 -30.23 17.33
C GLU A 130 33.53 -30.61 17.50
N ASP A 131 33.87 -31.10 18.68
CA ASP A 131 35.13 -31.81 18.93
C ASP A 131 35.07 -33.20 18.28
N GLY A 132 35.44 -33.27 16.99
CA GLY A 132 35.11 -34.45 16.17
C GLY A 132 35.96 -34.82 14.95
N GLY A 133 37.04 -34.12 14.61
CA GLY A 133 38.15 -34.68 13.81
C GLY A 133 38.03 -34.75 12.26
N GLY A 134 38.94 -34.01 11.60
CA GLY A 134 39.74 -34.51 10.47
C GLY A 134 39.21 -34.38 9.04
N GLY A 135 39.86 -33.52 8.24
CA GLY A 135 40.06 -33.80 6.82
C GLY A 135 39.77 -32.67 5.83
N GLY A 136 40.83 -31.94 5.45
CA GLY A 136 41.15 -31.62 4.06
C GLY A 136 40.14 -30.88 3.17
N GLY A 137 40.44 -29.60 2.93
CA GLY A 137 40.68 -29.12 1.55
C GLY A 137 39.62 -28.27 0.87
N SER A 138 40.14 -27.32 0.08
CA SER A 138 39.49 -26.47 -0.93
C SER A 138 38.78 -25.24 -0.33
N GLY A 139 39.34 -24.03 -0.44
CA GLY A 139 39.73 -23.45 -1.72
C GLY A 139 38.48 -23.07 -2.50
N GLY A 140 37.82 -22.00 -2.06
CA GLY A 140 36.63 -21.45 -2.70
C GLY A 140 36.49 -20.00 -2.29
N GLY A 141 37.23 -19.11 -2.96
CA GLY A 141 36.89 -17.70 -3.01
C GLY A 141 35.54 -17.58 -3.70
N GLY A 142 34.46 -17.75 -2.94
CA GLY A 142 33.15 -17.33 -3.33
C GLY A 142 33.22 -15.82 -3.49
N VAL A 143 33.33 -15.36 -4.74
CA VAL A 143 32.71 -14.09 -5.08
C VAL A 143 31.33 -14.14 -4.43
N ALA A 144 30.98 -13.13 -3.63
CA ALA A 144 29.61 -12.95 -3.18
C ALA A 144 28.75 -12.94 -4.45
N SER A 145 28.25 -14.12 -4.82
CA SER A 145 27.26 -14.27 -5.85
C SER A 145 26.04 -13.72 -5.16
N SER A 146 25.86 -12.42 -5.31
CA SER A 146 24.64 -11.72 -4.99
C SER A 146 23.54 -12.44 -5.76
N THR A 147 23.00 -13.49 -5.14
CA THR A 147 21.89 -14.26 -5.67
C THR A 147 20.72 -13.31 -5.57
N LEU A 148 20.41 -12.70 -6.70
CA LEU A 148 19.36 -11.72 -6.82
C LEU A 148 18.05 -12.41 -6.49
N THR A 149 17.47 -12.08 -5.33
CA THR A 149 16.22 -12.67 -4.90
C THR A 149 15.06 -12.03 -5.66
N THR A 150 14.05 -12.85 -5.95
CA THR A 150 12.81 -12.39 -6.56
C THR A 150 12.09 -11.44 -5.60
N PRO A 151 11.62 -10.27 -6.04
CA PRO A 151 10.80 -9.39 -5.21
C PRO A 151 9.54 -10.11 -4.74
N THR A 152 9.20 -9.92 -3.47
CA THR A 152 7.94 -10.41 -2.91
C THR A 152 6.84 -9.37 -3.09
N LEU A 153 5.60 -9.84 -3.03
CA LEU A 153 4.41 -9.02 -2.86
C LEU A 153 3.93 -9.16 -1.43
N SER A 154 3.43 -8.07 -0.85
CA SER A 154 2.89 -8.09 0.50
C SER A 154 1.72 -9.07 0.63
N SER A 155 1.68 -9.79 1.75
CA SER A 155 0.61 -10.74 2.06
C SER A 155 -0.75 -10.06 2.28
N SER A 156 -0.75 -8.78 2.67
CA SER A 156 -1.96 -7.95 2.80
C SER A 156 -2.74 -7.82 1.49
N LEU A 157 -2.06 -7.86 0.33
CA LEU A 157 -2.73 -7.89 -0.97
C LEU A 157 -3.58 -9.16 -1.16
N ASN A 158 -3.37 -10.21 -0.37
CA ASN A 158 -4.18 -11.44 -0.50
C ASN A 158 -5.62 -11.25 0.00
N ALA A 159 -5.88 -10.27 0.87
CA ALA A 159 -7.24 -10.00 1.36
C ALA A 159 -8.14 -9.46 0.24
N ASP A 160 -7.57 -8.76 -0.74
CA ASP A 160 -8.28 -8.14 -1.86
C ASP A 160 -8.38 -9.07 -3.09
N LYS A 161 -8.15 -10.38 -2.92
CA LYS A 161 -8.19 -11.36 -4.03
C LYS A 161 -9.58 -11.96 -4.19
N SER A 162 -10.08 -11.93 -5.43
CA SER A 162 -11.18 -12.80 -5.88
C SER A 162 -10.91 -14.28 -5.60
N ASP A 163 -11.97 -15.09 -5.67
CA ASP A 163 -11.90 -16.55 -5.62
C ASP A 163 -11.00 -17.15 -6.73
N GLU A 164 -10.79 -16.42 -7.83
CA GLU A 164 -9.85 -16.79 -8.91
C GLU A 164 -8.38 -16.45 -8.58
N GLY A 165 -8.11 -15.83 -7.42
CA GLY A 165 -6.78 -15.42 -6.98
C GLY A 165 -6.26 -14.13 -7.61
N LYS A 166 -7.13 -13.35 -8.28
CA LYS A 166 -6.81 -12.06 -8.90
C LYS A 166 -7.12 -10.93 -7.93
N LEU A 167 -6.25 -9.92 -7.87
CA LEU A 167 -6.56 -8.68 -7.14
C LEU A 167 -7.66 -7.93 -7.88
N ILE A 168 -8.56 -7.30 -7.15
CA ILE A 168 -9.60 -6.44 -7.72
C ILE A 168 -9.22 -4.98 -7.45
N SER A 169 -9.52 -4.10 -8.41
CA SER A 169 -9.40 -2.66 -8.22
C SER A 169 -10.58 -1.95 -8.88
N PHE A 170 -11.19 -1.04 -8.13
CA PHE A 170 -12.31 -0.21 -8.61
C PHE A 170 -11.87 1.22 -9.00
N ASP A 171 -10.60 1.57 -8.77
CA ASP A 171 -10.03 2.92 -8.96
C ASP A 171 -9.13 3.02 -10.21
N ASN A 172 -9.15 2.00 -11.09
CA ASN A 172 -8.27 1.86 -12.26
C ASN A 172 -6.77 2.04 -11.93
N THR A 173 -6.40 1.85 -10.67
CA THR A 173 -5.05 1.92 -10.16
C THR A 173 -4.85 0.88 -9.07
N VAL A 174 -3.62 0.40 -8.93
CA VAL A 174 -3.26 -0.50 -7.84
C VAL A 174 -1.92 -0.10 -7.26
N LEU A 175 -1.82 -0.07 -5.94
CA LEU A 175 -0.54 0.05 -5.25
C LEU A 175 0.02 -1.35 -5.01
N LEU A 176 1.11 -1.68 -5.71
CA LEU A 176 1.88 -2.89 -5.46
C LEU A 176 3.06 -2.57 -4.57
N TYR A 177 3.33 -3.42 -3.58
CA TYR A 177 4.43 -3.26 -2.65
C TYR A 177 4.89 -4.59 -2.08
N GLY A 178 6.11 -4.62 -1.56
CA GLY A 178 6.69 -5.79 -0.91
C GLY A 178 8.17 -5.65 -0.63
N SER A 179 8.86 -6.78 -0.47
CA SER A 179 10.29 -6.80 -0.16
C SER A 179 11.17 -7.02 -1.40
N ARG A 180 12.41 -6.55 -1.31
CA ARG A 180 13.46 -6.66 -2.32
C ARG A 180 14.83 -6.86 -1.66
N SER A 181 15.79 -7.39 -2.41
CA SER A 181 17.19 -7.42 -1.95
C SER A 181 17.80 -6.01 -1.92
N SER A 182 18.66 -5.75 -0.95
CA SER A 182 19.44 -4.51 -0.88
C SER A 182 20.28 -4.31 -2.14
N GLY A 183 20.27 -3.09 -2.68
CA GLY A 183 21.02 -2.73 -3.89
C GLY A 183 20.42 -3.24 -5.21
N SER A 184 19.25 -3.87 -5.19
CA SER A 184 18.48 -4.21 -6.40
C SER A 184 17.48 -3.11 -6.77
N THR A 185 17.25 -2.93 -8.07
CA THR A 185 16.20 -2.07 -8.64
C THR A 185 15.02 -2.94 -9.04
N VAL A 186 13.81 -2.59 -8.63
CA VAL A 186 12.60 -3.30 -9.06
C VAL A 186 12.11 -2.69 -10.38
N LEU A 187 11.77 -3.56 -11.33
CA LEU A 187 11.13 -3.19 -12.58
C LEU A 187 9.70 -3.73 -12.59
N VAL A 188 8.73 -2.85 -12.81
CA VAL A 188 7.32 -3.16 -13.02
C VAL A 188 6.99 -2.98 -14.49
N ASN A 189 6.51 -4.03 -15.14
CA ASN A 189 6.31 -4.10 -16.60
C ASN A 189 7.58 -3.72 -17.40
N GLY A 190 8.76 -4.01 -16.83
CA GLY A 190 10.05 -3.72 -17.45
C GLY A 190 10.55 -2.27 -17.24
N SER A 191 9.80 -1.42 -16.56
CA SER A 191 10.21 -0.04 -16.22
C SER A 191 10.43 0.14 -14.71
N SER A 192 11.34 1.02 -14.31
CA SER A 192 11.48 1.49 -12.92
C SER A 192 10.82 2.85 -12.69
N GLU A 193 10.15 3.40 -13.70
CA GLU A 193 9.43 4.67 -13.58
C GLU A 193 8.23 4.51 -12.64
N GLY A 194 8.05 5.45 -11.71
CA GLY A 194 6.98 5.38 -10.70
C GLY A 194 7.23 4.38 -9.55
N VAL A 195 8.38 3.69 -9.54
CA VAL A 195 8.78 2.82 -8.43
C VAL A 195 9.51 3.63 -7.36
N THR A 196 8.98 3.60 -6.14
CA THR A 196 9.58 4.23 -4.95
C THR A 196 10.20 3.16 -4.05
N TYR A 197 11.26 3.53 -3.33
CA TYR A 197 11.96 2.66 -2.38
C TYR A 197 11.93 3.28 -0.99
N PRO A 198 10.85 3.02 -0.20
CA PRO A 198 10.72 3.58 1.15
C PRO A 198 11.88 3.17 2.05
N THR A 199 12.38 1.94 1.90
CA THR A 199 13.58 1.44 2.60
C THR A 199 14.60 0.84 1.62
N SER A 200 15.75 0.44 2.17
CA SER A 200 16.78 -0.31 1.45
C SER A 200 16.32 -1.71 1.01
N THR A 201 15.23 -2.23 1.59
CA THR A 201 14.73 -3.59 1.38
C THR A 201 13.25 -3.65 0.99
N SER A 202 12.55 -2.51 0.88
CA SER A 202 11.18 -2.44 0.40
C SER A 202 11.07 -1.68 -0.92
N TRP A 203 9.94 -1.88 -1.59
CA TRP A 203 9.56 -1.18 -2.81
C TRP A 203 8.05 -0.99 -2.86
N GLN A 204 7.63 0.04 -3.60
CA GLN A 204 6.24 0.28 -3.93
C GLN A 204 6.11 0.87 -5.33
N ALA A 205 5.00 0.60 -6.00
CA ALA A 205 4.70 1.15 -7.31
C ALA A 205 3.19 1.30 -7.49
N ILE A 206 2.75 2.47 -7.95
CA ILE A 206 1.38 2.68 -8.41
C ILE A 206 1.32 2.28 -9.88
N VAL A 207 0.45 1.34 -10.20
CA VAL A 207 0.21 0.89 -11.57
C VAL A 207 -1.15 1.38 -12.02
N ILE A 208 -1.19 2.06 -13.17
CA ILE A 208 -2.43 2.43 -13.84
C ILE A 208 -2.92 1.22 -14.62
N LEU A 209 -4.20 0.90 -14.44
CA LEU A 209 -4.86 -0.26 -15.01
C LEU A 209 -5.76 0.15 -16.18
N VAL A 210 -6.00 -0.80 -17.06
CA VAL A 210 -7.06 -0.73 -18.09
C VAL A 210 -8.17 -1.66 -17.66
N ASP A 211 -9.44 -1.32 -17.94
CA ASP A 211 -10.59 -2.17 -17.62
C ASP A 211 -10.36 -3.63 -18.05
N GLY A 212 -10.68 -4.56 -17.14
CA GLY A 212 -10.41 -5.98 -17.27
C GLY A 212 -9.08 -6.45 -16.65
N ASP A 213 -8.60 -7.61 -17.10
CA ASP A 213 -7.44 -8.29 -16.50
C ASP A 213 -6.11 -7.67 -16.95
N ASN A 214 -5.34 -7.16 -15.99
CA ASN A 214 -4.01 -6.61 -16.18
C ASN A 214 -2.95 -7.58 -15.64
N SER A 215 -2.13 -8.16 -16.52
CA SER A 215 -0.99 -8.99 -16.12
C SER A 215 0.26 -8.14 -15.88
N ILE A 216 0.63 -7.95 -14.62
CA ILE A 216 1.75 -7.11 -14.20
C ILE A 216 2.98 -7.99 -13.91
N ARG A 217 4.08 -7.73 -14.62
CA ARG A 217 5.36 -8.45 -14.46
C ARG A 217 6.32 -7.65 -13.58
N ILE A 218 6.78 -8.25 -12.49
CA ILE A 218 7.71 -7.64 -11.53
C ILE A 218 9.02 -8.43 -11.51
N VAL A 219 10.15 -7.75 -11.64
CA VAL A 219 11.50 -8.35 -11.50
C VAL A 219 12.42 -7.47 -10.68
N ALA A 220 13.36 -8.09 -9.96
CA ALA A 220 14.53 -7.38 -9.47
C ALA A 220 15.60 -7.33 -10.56
N LYS A 221 16.35 -6.24 -10.63
CA LYS A 221 17.52 -6.05 -11.47
C LYS A 221 18.71 -5.61 -10.63
N SER A 222 19.80 -6.34 -10.73
CA SER A 222 21.07 -6.01 -10.07
C SER A 222 21.82 -4.89 -10.81
N SER A 223 22.79 -4.27 -10.13
CA SER A 223 23.73 -3.31 -10.74
C SER A 223 24.52 -3.87 -11.93
N SER A 224 24.72 -5.20 -11.95
CA SER A 224 25.36 -5.93 -13.06
C SER A 224 24.45 -6.17 -14.27
N GLY A 225 23.17 -5.77 -14.18
CA GLY A 225 22.18 -5.92 -15.24
C GLY A 225 21.45 -7.28 -15.27
N ARG A 226 21.76 -8.20 -14.36
CA ARG A 226 21.02 -9.48 -14.21
C ARG A 226 19.64 -9.25 -13.63
N GLU A 227 18.64 -9.94 -14.16
CA GLU A 227 17.26 -9.96 -13.65
C GLU A 227 16.98 -11.22 -12.83
N SER A 228 16.10 -11.11 -11.84
CA SER A 228 15.56 -12.26 -11.10
C SER A 228 14.54 -13.03 -11.94
N THR A 229 14.09 -14.18 -11.42
CA THR A 229 12.84 -14.78 -11.88
C THR A 229 11.69 -13.77 -11.69
N PRO A 230 10.75 -13.64 -12.64
CA PRO A 230 9.64 -12.70 -12.52
C PRO A 230 8.55 -13.20 -11.55
N THR A 231 8.01 -12.26 -10.77
CA THR A 231 6.72 -12.40 -10.09
C THR A 231 5.65 -11.79 -11.01
N THR A 232 4.59 -12.55 -11.29
CA THR A 232 3.45 -12.04 -12.07
C THR A 232 2.24 -11.95 -11.16
N VAL A 233 1.57 -10.80 -11.19
CA VAL A 233 0.29 -10.59 -10.52
C VAL A 233 -0.75 -10.19 -11.56
N VAL A 234 -1.96 -10.72 -11.41
CA VAL A 234 -3.11 -10.31 -12.24
C VAL A 234 -4.00 -9.43 -11.38
N VAL A 235 -4.33 -8.26 -11.94
CA VAL A 235 -5.23 -7.29 -11.31
C VAL A 235 -6.38 -7.01 -12.26
N SER A 236 -7.59 -7.33 -11.84
CA SER A 236 -8.82 -7.08 -12.57
C SER A 236 -9.33 -5.70 -12.20
N ALA A 237 -9.22 -4.74 -13.13
CA ALA A 237 -9.86 -3.44 -12.99
C ALA A 237 -11.33 -3.58 -13.40
N ARG A 238 -12.24 -3.22 -12.50
CA ARG A 238 -13.69 -3.33 -12.71
C ARG A 238 -14.36 -2.01 -12.36
N ASP A 239 -15.49 -1.75 -13.01
CA ASP A 239 -16.34 -0.63 -12.61
C ASP A 239 -17.04 -0.95 -11.29
N VAL A 240 -17.20 0.06 -10.44
CA VAL A 240 -17.98 -0.08 -9.21
C VAL A 240 -19.41 -0.51 -9.57
N GLY A 241 -19.86 -1.63 -9.02
CA GLY A 241 -21.18 -2.20 -9.29
C GLY A 241 -21.20 -3.33 -10.32
N ASP A 242 -20.13 -3.53 -11.09
CA ASP A 242 -19.97 -4.67 -12.01
C ASP A 242 -19.29 -5.82 -11.25
N VAL A 243 -20.10 -6.67 -10.62
CA VAL A 243 -19.61 -7.74 -9.72
C VAL A 243 -19.09 -8.91 -10.54
N ASN A 244 -19.74 -9.24 -11.66
CA ASN A 244 -19.35 -10.39 -12.48
C ASN A 244 -18.23 -10.06 -13.49
N GLY A 245 -17.92 -8.78 -13.70
CA GLY A 245 -16.90 -8.29 -14.62
C GLY A 245 -17.32 -8.30 -16.09
N ASP A 246 -18.61 -8.21 -16.41
CA ASP A 246 -19.13 -8.24 -17.78
C ASP A 246 -19.29 -6.85 -18.43
N SER A 247 -18.89 -5.79 -17.72
CA SER A 247 -18.99 -4.39 -18.13
C SER A 247 -20.41 -3.83 -18.24
N GLU A 248 -21.40 -4.55 -17.73
CA GLU A 248 -22.75 -4.07 -17.50
C GLU A 248 -23.00 -3.98 -15.97
N ILE A 249 -23.91 -3.10 -15.55
CA ILE A 249 -24.32 -2.99 -14.13
C ILE A 249 -25.82 -3.20 -14.10
N ASP A 250 -26.24 -4.42 -13.79
CA ASP A 250 -27.62 -4.85 -13.94
C ASP A 250 -28.16 -5.66 -12.75
N ASP A 251 -29.30 -6.35 -12.96
CA ASP A 251 -29.94 -7.14 -11.91
C ASP A 251 -29.19 -8.42 -11.55
N TYR A 252 -28.29 -8.88 -12.41
CA TYR A 252 -27.39 -9.97 -12.13
C TYR A 252 -26.30 -9.55 -11.14
N ASP A 253 -25.69 -8.38 -11.29
CA ASP A 253 -24.72 -7.86 -10.31
C ASP A 253 -25.34 -7.67 -8.95
N LEU A 254 -26.57 -7.15 -8.90
CA LEU A 254 -27.32 -7.05 -7.66
C LEU A 254 -27.51 -8.43 -7.00
N SER A 255 -27.79 -9.46 -7.81
CA SER A 255 -27.97 -10.81 -7.28
C SER A 255 -26.70 -11.37 -6.64
N LEU A 256 -25.53 -11.01 -7.19
CA LEU A 256 -24.23 -11.40 -6.64
C LEU A 256 -23.90 -10.60 -5.39
N LEU A 257 -24.11 -9.28 -5.39
CA LEU A 257 -23.94 -8.46 -4.19
C LEU A 257 -24.78 -8.97 -3.02
N VAL A 258 -26.05 -9.30 -3.29
CA VAL A 258 -26.95 -9.86 -2.27
C VAL A 258 -26.54 -11.27 -1.84
N HIS A 259 -25.90 -12.04 -2.73
CA HIS A 259 -25.32 -13.34 -2.37
C HIS A 259 -24.19 -13.20 -1.33
N GLY A 260 -23.34 -12.17 -1.50
CA GLY A 260 -22.24 -11.83 -0.60
C GLY A 260 -22.63 -10.99 0.62
N TRP A 261 -23.92 -10.74 0.88
CA TRP A 261 -24.35 -9.81 1.92
C TRP A 261 -23.81 -10.17 3.31
N ASN A 262 -23.27 -9.17 4.03
CA ASN A 262 -22.66 -9.32 5.35
C ASN A 262 -21.49 -10.33 5.36
N SER A 263 -20.71 -10.34 4.28
CA SER A 263 -19.47 -11.09 4.15
C SER A 263 -18.32 -10.16 3.72
N GLY A 264 -17.08 -10.64 3.78
CA GLY A 264 -15.92 -9.92 3.23
C GLY A 264 -15.61 -10.35 1.80
N ASP A 265 -16.65 -10.52 0.97
CA ASP A 265 -16.49 -10.84 -0.45
C ASP A 265 -15.87 -9.64 -1.20
N PRO A 266 -14.63 -9.75 -1.70
CA PRO A 266 -13.95 -8.64 -2.33
C PRO A 266 -14.54 -8.27 -3.70
N GLU A 267 -15.35 -9.13 -4.32
CA GLU A 267 -16.04 -8.79 -5.58
C GLU A 267 -17.19 -7.81 -5.37
N SER A 268 -17.77 -7.81 -4.16
CA SER A 268 -18.96 -7.02 -3.82
C SER A 268 -18.69 -5.91 -2.79
N ASP A 269 -17.51 -5.91 -2.16
CA ASP A 269 -17.03 -4.89 -1.22
C ASP A 269 -16.35 -3.75 -1.99
N PHE A 270 -17.16 -2.87 -2.58
CA PHE A 270 -16.67 -1.81 -3.47
C PHE A 270 -15.98 -0.70 -2.70
N ASN A 271 -16.36 -0.49 -1.44
CA ASN A 271 -15.71 0.49 -0.61
C ASN A 271 -14.45 -0.06 0.09
N GLU A 272 -14.21 -1.37 -0.03
CA GLU A 272 -13.07 -2.11 0.50
C GLU A 272 -12.96 -1.96 2.04
N ASP A 273 -14.11 -1.93 2.73
CA ASP A 273 -14.20 -1.81 4.19
C ASP A 273 -14.19 -3.18 4.92
N GLY A 274 -14.15 -4.27 4.16
CA GLY A 274 -14.13 -5.65 4.62
C GLY A 274 -15.53 -6.25 4.83
N MET A 275 -16.60 -5.52 4.53
CA MET A 275 -17.98 -5.99 4.69
C MET A 275 -18.92 -5.49 3.60
N VAL A 276 -19.47 -6.41 2.81
CA VAL A 276 -20.57 -6.13 1.88
C VAL A 276 -21.83 -5.72 2.64
N ASN A 277 -22.24 -4.47 2.51
CA ASN A 277 -23.36 -3.90 3.26
C ASN A 277 -24.21 -2.90 2.42
N ASP A 278 -25.03 -2.10 3.11
CA ASP A 278 -25.92 -1.13 2.46
C ASP A 278 -25.17 0.02 1.77
N TYR A 279 -23.93 0.27 2.17
CA TYR A 279 -23.04 1.19 1.49
C TYR A 279 -22.67 0.69 0.08
N ASP A 280 -22.23 -0.57 -0.05
CA ASP A 280 -21.90 -1.19 -1.35
C ASP A 280 -23.11 -1.26 -2.26
N PHE A 281 -24.27 -1.62 -1.70
CA PHE A 281 -25.53 -1.59 -2.44
C PHE A 281 -25.83 -0.19 -2.96
N SER A 282 -25.60 0.86 -2.15
CA SER A 282 -25.80 2.24 -2.61
C SER A 282 -24.84 2.62 -3.74
N MET A 283 -23.59 2.12 -3.70
CA MET A 283 -22.59 2.34 -4.74
C MET A 283 -22.97 1.66 -6.07
N LEU A 284 -23.47 0.42 -6.02
CA LEU A 284 -23.99 -0.30 -7.19
C LEU A 284 -25.20 0.44 -7.78
N VAL A 285 -26.23 0.70 -6.96
CA VAL A 285 -27.47 1.33 -7.43
C VAL A 285 -27.23 2.73 -7.99
N SER A 286 -26.23 3.47 -7.49
CA SER A 286 -25.86 4.78 -8.03
C SER A 286 -25.34 4.75 -9.47
N ARG A 287 -24.90 3.57 -9.93
CA ARG A 287 -24.33 3.32 -11.27
C ARG A 287 -25.18 2.37 -12.10
N TRP A 288 -26.36 1.99 -11.61
CA TRP A 288 -27.30 1.14 -12.32
C TRP A 288 -27.65 1.75 -13.67
N LEU A 289 -27.26 1.08 -14.74
CA LEU A 289 -27.61 1.47 -16.10
C LEU A 289 -28.89 0.71 -16.51
N VAL A 290 -29.86 1.44 -17.05
CA VAL A 290 -31.15 0.93 -17.53
C VAL A 290 -31.13 0.74 -19.05
#